data_AF-A0A561D500-F1
#
_entry.id   AF-A0A561D500-F1
#
_cell.length_a   1.000
_cell.length_b   1.000
_cell.length_c   1.000
_cell.angle_alpha   90.00
_cell.angle_beta   90.00
_cell.angle_gamma   90.00
#
_symmetry.space_group_name_H-M   'P 1'
#
loop_
_entity.id
_entity.type
_entity.pdbx_description
1 polymer ?
#
loop_
_entity_poly.entity_id
_entity_poly.type
_entity_poly.pdbx_seq_one_letter_code
_entity_poly.pdbx_strand_id
1 'polypeptide(L)' 'MNEGTIEVAVNIGWENFPLRDILQREIFLPVVVENDANIAAIGEMSKGAGNGARWNSL' A
#
# COMPACT_ATOMS: atom_id res chain seq x y z
N MET A 1 1.10 -15.15 -2.74
CA MET A 1 0.56 -14.06 -1.91
C MET A 1 -0.46 -13.32 -2.77
N ASN A 2 -1.67 -13.07 -2.26
CA ASN A 2 -2.67 -12.29 -3.01
C ASN A 2 -2.30 -10.81 -2.87
N GLU A 3 -1.99 -10.17 -4.00
CA GLU A 3 -1.68 -8.73 -4.08
C GLU A 3 -2.74 -7.88 -3.38
N GLY A 4 -2.35 -7.11 -2.35
CA GLY A 4 -3.25 -6.21 -1.61
C GLY A 4 -3.99 -6.84 -0.42
N THR A 5 -3.54 -8.00 0.06
CA THR A 5 -3.90 -8.55 1.38
C THR A 5 -3.02 -7.91 2.46
N ILE A 6 -3.64 -7.48 3.56
CA ILE A 6 -2.93 -7.04 4.76
C ILE A 6 -2.52 -8.28 5.55
N GLU A 7 -1.22 -8.58 5.60
CA GLU A 7 -0.72 -9.70 6.39
C GLU A 7 -0.96 -9.47 7.88
N VAL A 8 -0.53 -8.31 8.40
CA VAL A 8 -0.74 -7.90 9.80
C VAL A 8 -0.89 -6.39 9.88
N ALA A 9 -1.91 -5.90 10.58
CA ALA A 9 -2.01 -4.51 11.05
C ALA A 9 -2.40 -4.49 12.53
N VAL A 10 -1.39 -4.47 13.39
CA VAL A 10 -1.52 -4.68 14.85
C VAL A 10 -2.39 -3.63 15.53
N ASN A 11 -2.31 -2.38 15.07
CA ASN A 11 -3.04 -1.24 15.62
C ASN A 11 -4.57 -1.32 15.44
N ILE A 12 -5.04 -2.11 14.47
CA ILE A 12 -6.46 -2.32 14.17
C ILE A 12 -6.89 -3.79 14.24
N GLY A 13 -5.97 -4.67 14.69
CA GLY A 13 -6.25 -6.10 14.90
C GLY A 13 -6.54 -6.89 13.63
N TRP A 14 -6.00 -6.47 12.47
CA TRP A 14 -6.18 -7.21 11.23
C TRP A 14 -5.05 -8.21 11.01
N GLU A 15 -5.41 -9.39 10.52
CA GLU A 15 -4.49 -10.45 10.13
C GLU A 15 -5.05 -11.17 8.90
N ASN A 16 -4.22 -11.39 7.88
CA ASN A 16 -4.60 -11.99 6.59
C ASN A 16 -5.89 -11.39 5.98
N PHE A 17 -6.03 -10.07 6.04
CA PHE A 17 -7.26 -9.36 5.68
C PHE A 17 -7.25 -8.90 4.20
N PRO A 18 -8.19 -9.36 3.35
CA PRO A 18 -8.18 -9.11 1.90
C PRO A 18 -8.78 -7.73 1.54
N LEU A 19 -8.14 -6.65 2.00
CA LEU A 19 -8.67 -5.29 1.88
C LEU A 19 -8.94 -4.87 0.42
N ARG A 20 -8.01 -5.16 -0.49
CA ARG A 20 -8.14 -4.80 -1.91
C ARG A 20 -9.42 -5.38 -2.51
N ASP A 21 -9.66 -6.67 -2.31
CA ASP A 21 -10.81 -7.37 -2.89
C ASP A 21 -12.13 -6.84 -2.34
N ILE A 22 -12.19 -6.59 -1.03
CA ILE A 22 -13.35 -5.99 -0.37
C ILE A 22 -13.63 -4.63 -1.01
N LEU A 23 -12.65 -3.74 -1.06
CA LEU A 23 -12.85 -2.39 -1.59
C LEU A 23 -13.24 -2.43 -3.07
N GLN A 24 -12.55 -3.21 -3.92
CA GLN A 24 -12.88 -3.32 -5.34
C GLN A 24 -14.33 -3.73 -5.57
N ARG A 25 -14.87 -4.64 -4.74
CA ARG A 25 -16.25 -5.09 -4.83
C ARG A 25 -17.24 -3.99 -4.44
N GLU A 26 -16.94 -3.20 -3.41
CA GLU A 26 -17.85 -2.17 -2.92
C GLU A 26 -17.86 -0.92 -3.81
N ILE A 27 -16.72 -0.52 -4.36
CA ILE A 27 -16.59 0.75 -5.12
C ILE A 27 -16.58 0.56 -6.64
N PHE A 28 -16.49 -0.68 -7.14
CA PHE A 28 -16.45 -1.02 -8.57
C PHE A 28 -15.33 -0.33 -9.36
N LEU A 29 -14.20 -0.02 -8.69
CA LEU A 29 -13.02 0.59 -9.27
C LEU A 29 -11.76 -0.20 -8.93
N PRO A 30 -10.68 -0.12 -9.72
CA PRO A 30 -9.38 -0.70 -9.38
C PRO A 30 -8.84 -0.15 -8.05
N VAL A 31 -8.31 -1.02 -7.20
CA VAL A 31 -7.73 -0.65 -5.90
C VAL A 31 -6.30 -1.15 -5.83
N VAL A 32 -5.42 -0.29 -5.30
CA VAL A 32 -4.05 -0.63 -4.91
C VAL A 32 -3.94 -0.40 -3.40
N VAL A 33 -3.31 -1.34 -2.71
CA VAL A 33 -3.05 -1.29 -1.26
C VAL A 33 -1.54 -1.37 -1.06
N GLU A 34 -0.99 -0.47 -0.26
CA GLU A 34 0.44 -0.39 0.02
C GLU A 34 0.64 0.13 1.45
N ASN A 35 1.78 -0.22 2.05
CA ASN A 35 2.18 0.28 3.36
C ASN A 35 2.37 1.82 3.33
N ASP A 36 2.05 2.47 4.44
CA ASP A 36 2.10 3.92 4.60
C ASP A 36 3.51 4.50 4.42
N ALA A 37 4.54 3.84 4.97
CA ALA A 37 5.93 4.26 4.81
C ALA A 37 6.39 4.15 3.34
N ASN A 38 5.98 3.09 2.64
CA ASN A 38 6.28 2.90 1.22
C ASN A 38 5.64 4.02 0.38
N ILE A 39 4.35 4.31 0.58
CA ILE A 39 3.66 5.39 -0.13
C ILE A 39 4.25 6.77 0.22
N ALA A 40 4.60 7.02 1.48
CA ALA A 40 5.24 8.27 1.88
C ALA A 40 6.58 8.47 1.15
N ALA A 41 7.41 7.43 1.09
CA ALA A 41 8.68 7.48 0.39
C ALA A 41 8.52 7.64 -1.14
N ILE A 42 7.54 6.97 -1.76
CA ILE A 42 7.18 7.20 -3.17
C ILE A 42 6.75 8.66 -3.40
N GLY A 43 5.98 9.24 -2.47
CA GLY A 43 5.58 10.65 -2.48
C GLY A 43 6.78 11.59 -2.44
N GLU A 44 7.70 11.37 -1.51
CA GLU A 44 8.94 12.15 -1.38
C GLU A 44 9.81 12.05 -2.63
N MET A 45 9.94 10.86 -3.21
CA MET A 45 10.67 10.63 -4.45
C MET A 45 10.05 11.34 -5.66
N SER A 46 8.72 11.46 -5.69
CA SER A 46 8.00 11.98 -6.85
C SER A 46 7.86 13.49 -6.84
N LYS A 47 7.63 14.08 -5.66
CA LYS A 47 7.25 15.49 -5.50
C LYS A 47 7.86 16.17 -4.28
N GLY A 48 8.56 15.43 -3.42
CA GLY A 48 9.13 15.95 -2.19
C GLY A 48 10.65 16.10 -2.25
N ALA A 49 11.26 16.07 -1.07
CA ALA A 49 12.71 16.24 -0.90
C ALA A 49 13.51 15.04 -1.42
N GLY A 50 12.85 13.91 -1.66
CA GLY A 50 13.43 12.72 -2.26
C GLY A 50 13.54 12.76 -3.78
N ASN A 51 13.21 13.88 -4.46
CA ASN A 51 13.26 13.96 -5.92
C ASN A 51 14.64 13.58 -6.49
N GLY A 52 14.69 12.54 -7.33
CA GLY A 52 15.92 11.97 -7.88
C GLY A 52 16.53 10.82 -7.07
N ALA A 53 15.99 10.52 -5.89
CA ALA A 53 16.29 9.27 -5.19
C ALA A 53 15.75 8.08 -5.98
N ARG A 54 16.36 6.90 -5.79
CA ARG A 54 15.95 5.65 -6.44
C ARG A 54 15.37 4.70 -5.40
N TRP A 55 14.24 4.11 -5.74
CA TRP A 55 13.64 3.03 -4.98
C TRP A 55 14.42 1.75 -5.26
N ASN A 56 15.14 1.24 -4.26
CA ASN A 56 16.02 0.08 -4.42
C ASN A 56 15.48 -1.18 -3.71
N SER A 57 14.18 -1.29 -3.43
CA SER A 57 13.65 -2.53 -2.85
C SER A 57 13.38 -3.56 -3.97
N LEU A 58 14.40 -4.35 -4.28
CA LEU A 58 14.27 -5.73 -4.72
C LEU A 58 14.74 -6.63 -3.59
#